data_AF-A0A352X8F3-F1
#
_entry.id   AF-A0A352X8F3-F1
#
_cell.length_a   1.000
_cell.length_b   1.000
_cell.length_c   1.000
_cell.angle_alpha   90.00
_cell.angle_beta   90.00
_cell.angle_gamma   90.00
#
_symmetry.space_group_name_H-M   'P 1'
#
loop_
_entity.id
_entity.type
_entity.pdbx_description
1 polymer ?
#
loop_
_entity_poly.entity_id
_entity_poly.type
_entity_poly.pdbx_seq_one_letter_code
_entity_poly.pdbx_strand_id
1 'polypeptide(L)'
;DMAGAIVQSSFTSIWDMLDFQPIYYRLFPKRLFIHQRFDSISKVKSLRMPILLIHGICDRTVPATMSQALFDGITAPKELWLVPDAAHNNVA
;
A
#
# COMPACT_ATOMS: atom_id res chain seq x y z
N ASP A 1 4.14 -22.24 9.42
CA ASP A 1 4.43 -21.16 8.44
C ASP A 1 3.19 -20.76 7.66
N MET A 2 3.16 -19.53 7.16
CA MET A 2 2.08 -19.04 6.29
C MET A 2 2.34 -19.50 4.85
N ALA A 3 1.32 -20.02 4.17
CA ALA A 3 1.44 -20.47 2.78
C ALA A 3 1.51 -19.31 1.77
N GLY A 4 1.05 -18.12 2.16
CA GLY A 4 1.05 -16.90 1.34
C GLY A 4 0.20 -15.81 1.99
N ALA A 5 0.16 -14.64 1.37
CA ALA A 5 -0.74 -13.55 1.77
C ALA A 5 -1.33 -12.83 0.56
N ILE A 6 -2.58 -12.40 0.69
CA ILE A 6 -3.25 -11.51 -0.26
C ILE A 6 -3.39 -10.15 0.43
N VAL A 7 -2.98 -9.09 -0.25
CA VAL A 7 -3.00 -7.73 0.26
C VAL A 7 -3.74 -6.85 -0.74
N GLN A 8 -4.81 -6.20 -0.27
CA GLN A 8 -5.68 -5.38 -1.10
C GLN A 8 -5.52 -3.89 -0.75
N SER A 9 -5.48 -3.03 -1.76
CA SER A 9 -5.55 -1.57 -1.66
C SER A 9 -4.61 -0.94 -0.61
N SER A 10 -3.40 -1.50 -0.47
CA SER A 10 -2.47 -1.15 0.61
C SER A 10 -1.50 -0.02 0.25
N PHE A 11 -0.92 0.60 1.28
CA PHE A 11 -0.09 1.80 1.21
C PHE A 11 1.35 1.52 1.66
N THR A 12 2.30 2.35 1.20
CA THR A 12 3.71 2.26 1.61
C THR A 12 3.94 2.67 3.05
N SER A 13 3.23 3.71 3.50
CA SER A 13 3.08 4.10 4.91
C SER A 13 1.86 5.00 5.09
N ILE A 14 1.40 5.20 6.34
CA ILE A 14 0.35 6.20 6.62
C ILE A 14 0.80 7.60 6.17
N TRP A 15 2.09 7.91 6.31
CA TRP A 15 2.60 9.22 5.98
C TRP A 15 2.57 9.48 4.47
N ASP A 16 3.01 8.50 3.68
CA ASP A 16 2.99 8.61 2.21
C ASP A 16 1.56 8.68 1.70
N MET A 17 0.64 7.89 2.29
CA MET A 17 -0.79 7.97 2.00
C MET A 17 -1.32 9.39 2.24
N LEU A 18 -1.04 10.00 3.41
CA LEU A 18 -1.46 11.36 3.71
C LEU A 18 -0.78 12.42 2.84
N ASP A 19 0.45 12.19 2.38
CA ASP A 19 1.14 13.09 1.45
C ASP A 19 0.52 13.10 0.05
N PHE A 20 -0.19 12.02 -0.33
CA PHE A 20 -0.98 11.95 -1.55
C PHE A 20 -2.37 12.60 -1.43
N GLN A 21 -2.83 12.84 -0.21
CA GLN A 21 -4.13 13.44 0.06
C GLN A 21 -4.08 14.99 -0.07
N PRO A 22 -5.26 15.65 -0.14
CA PRO A 22 -5.34 17.11 -0.25
C PRO A 22 -4.47 17.86 0.78
N ILE A 23 -4.08 19.09 0.42
CA ILE A 23 -3.05 19.88 1.14
C ILE A 23 -3.28 20.00 2.65
N TYR A 24 -4.54 20.01 3.11
CA TYR A 24 -4.85 20.08 4.54
C TYR A 24 -4.39 18.84 5.33
N TYR A 25 -4.41 17.64 4.74
CA TYR A 25 -3.82 16.45 5.35
C TYR A 25 -2.29 16.46 5.34
N ARG A 26 -1.69 17.14 4.36
CA ARG A 26 -0.24 17.33 4.29
C ARG A 26 0.27 18.29 5.38
N LEU A 27 -0.51 19.34 5.68
CA LEU A 27 -0.24 20.31 6.74
C LEU A 27 -0.61 19.81 8.14
N PHE A 28 -1.33 18.69 8.24
CA PHE A 28 -1.64 18.06 9.51
C PHE A 28 -0.34 17.73 10.27
N PRO A 29 -0.23 18.03 11.58
CA PRO A 29 0.99 17.78 12.35
C PRO A 29 1.19 16.28 12.64
N LYS A 30 1.53 15.52 11.58
CA LYS A 30 1.67 14.05 11.57
C LYS A 30 2.57 13.55 12.71
N ARG A 31 3.65 14.28 13.03
CA ARG A 31 4.59 13.92 14.09
C ARG A 31 4.00 13.98 15.51
N LEU A 32 2.97 14.80 15.74
CA LEU A 32 2.35 14.94 17.06
C LEU A 32 1.28 13.89 17.33
N PHE A 33 0.61 13.39 16.29
CA PHE A 33 -0.57 12.53 16.44
C PHE A 33 -0.40 11.12 15.86
N ILE A 34 0.51 10.92 14.90
CA ILE A 34 0.71 9.63 14.22
C ILE A 34 1.99 8.99 14.73
N HIS A 35 1.86 8.24 15.82
CA HIS A 35 2.97 7.47 16.39
C HIS A 35 3.18 6.13 15.65
N GLN A 36 2.11 5.57 15.08
CA GLN A 36 2.18 4.34 14.29
C GLN A 36 2.25 4.69 12.80
N ARG A 37 3.44 4.56 12.21
CA ARG A 37 3.67 4.93 10.80
C ARG A 37 3.18 3.88 9.81
N PHE A 38 3.06 2.63 10.28
CA PHE A 38 2.82 1.45 9.43
C PHE A 38 3.73 1.47 8.19
N ASP A 39 5.04 1.50 8.43
CA ASP A 39 6.06 1.51 7.38
C ASP A 39 6.12 0.15 6.68
N SER A 40 5.20 -0.06 5.75
CA SER A 40 5.09 -1.27 4.93
C SER A 40 6.26 -1.40 3.98
N ILE A 41 6.72 -0.29 3.38
CA ILE A 41 7.79 -0.31 2.37
C ILE A 41 9.13 -0.80 2.92
N SER A 42 9.47 -0.48 4.18
CA SER A 42 10.65 -1.06 4.81
C SER A 42 10.48 -2.53 5.17
N LYS A 43 9.24 -2.97 5.44
CA LYS A 43 8.92 -4.32 5.92
C LYS A 43 8.75 -5.35 4.81
N VAL A 44 8.30 -4.96 3.62
CA VAL A 44 8.04 -5.91 2.52
C VAL A 44 9.27 -6.71 2.11
N LYS A 45 10.48 -6.18 2.33
CA LYS A 45 11.76 -6.85 2.07
C LYS A 45 12.01 -8.07 2.96
N SER A 46 11.33 -8.18 4.11
CA SER A 46 11.51 -9.31 5.03
C SER A 46 10.50 -10.44 4.80
N LEU A 47 9.54 -10.26 3.88
CA LEU A 47 8.56 -11.28 3.54
C LEU A 47 9.25 -12.48 2.88
N ARG A 48 8.83 -13.69 3.26
CA ARG A 48 9.42 -14.96 2.81
C ARG A 48 8.41 -15.94 2.21
N MET A 49 7.15 -15.53 2.11
CA MET A 49 6.07 -16.32 1.52
C MET A 49 5.56 -15.65 0.23
N PRO A 50 4.86 -16.39 -0.65
CA PRO A 50 4.20 -15.81 -1.81
C PRO A 50 3.23 -14.68 -1.44
N ILE A 51 3.28 -13.58 -2.17
CA ILE A 51 2.41 -12.42 -1.96
C ILE A 51 1.64 -12.09 -3.24
N LEU A 52 0.32 -11.95 -3.13
CA LEU A 52 -0.52 -11.33 -4.15
C LEU A 52 -0.95 -9.95 -3.68
N LEU A 53 -0.61 -8.92 -4.45
CA LEU A 53 -1.09 -7.56 -4.28
C LEU A 53 -2.25 -7.32 -5.25
N ILE A 54 -3.37 -6.77 -4.78
CA ILE A 54 -4.50 -6.38 -5.62
C ILE A 54 -4.80 -4.90 -5.37
N HIS A 55 -4.93 -4.08 -6.42
CA HIS A 55 -5.19 -2.66 -6.28
C HIS A 55 -6.05 -2.11 -7.42
N GLY A 56 -6.95 -1.18 -7.11
CA GLY A 56 -7.77 -0.49 -8.11
C GLY A 56 -7.00 0.66 -8.77
N ILE A 57 -7.03 0.74 -10.11
CA ILE A 57 -6.34 1.83 -10.84
C ILE A 57 -6.94 3.20 -10.53
N CYS A 58 -8.24 3.26 -10.23
CA CYS A 58 -8.97 4.48 -9.93
C CYS A 58 -9.03 4.79 -8.42
N ASP A 59 -8.19 4.15 -7.59
CA ASP A 59 -8.13 4.45 -6.16
C ASP A 59 -7.59 5.86 -5.90
N ARG A 60 -8.45 6.70 -5.30
CA ARG A 60 -8.15 8.09 -4.91
C ARG A 60 -7.79 8.24 -3.43
N THR A 61 -7.93 7.18 -2.65
CA THR A 61 -7.57 7.12 -1.23
C THR A 61 -6.13 6.68 -1.07
N VAL A 62 -5.76 5.60 -1.75
CA VAL A 62 -4.40 5.07 -1.81
C VAL A 62 -4.07 4.88 -3.29
N PRO A 63 -3.14 5.64 -3.87
CA PRO A 63 -2.86 5.49 -5.29
C PRO A 63 -2.22 4.12 -5.57
N ALA A 64 -2.59 3.49 -6.69
CA ALA A 64 -2.03 2.20 -7.11
C ALA A 64 -0.50 2.19 -7.23
N THR A 65 0.13 3.36 -7.41
CA THR A 65 1.60 3.53 -7.37
C THR A 65 2.22 3.10 -6.04
N MET A 66 1.49 3.15 -4.93
CA MET A 66 1.95 2.60 -3.65
C MET A 66 2.02 1.07 -3.68
N SER A 67 1.03 0.39 -4.28
CA SER A 67 1.12 -1.06 -4.49
C SER A 67 2.25 -1.43 -5.45
N GLN A 68 2.51 -0.63 -6.49
CA GLN A 68 3.67 -0.83 -7.35
C GLN A 68 4.99 -0.70 -6.55
N ALA A 69 5.13 0.33 -5.72
CA ALA A 69 6.31 0.49 -4.88
C ALA A 69 6.50 -0.66 -3.89
N LEU A 70 5.41 -1.16 -3.30
CA LEU A 70 5.45 -2.35 -2.45
C LEU A 70 5.87 -3.59 -3.25
N PHE A 71 5.29 -3.81 -4.43
CA PHE A 71 5.66 -4.89 -5.33
C PHE A 71 7.15 -4.86 -5.63
N ASP A 72 7.69 -3.71 -6.03
CA ASP A 72 9.11 -3.55 -6.37
C ASP A 72 10.02 -3.89 -5.17
N GLY A 73 9.58 -3.58 -3.95
CA GLY A 73 10.30 -3.87 -2.71
C GLY A 73 10.24 -5.32 -2.21
N ILE A 74 9.30 -6.15 -2.69
CA ILE A 74 9.17 -7.56 -2.28
C ILE A 74 10.25 -8.40 -2.99
N THR A 75 10.95 -9.26 -2.25
CA THR A 75 11.94 -10.22 -2.79
C THR A 75 11.41 -11.65 -2.90
N ALA A 76 10.33 -11.98 -2.19
CA ALA A 76 9.65 -13.27 -2.28
C ALA A 76 8.87 -13.40 -3.61
N PRO A 77 8.38 -14.61 -3.97
CA PRO A 77 7.45 -14.77 -5.08
C PRO A 77 6.28 -13.79 -4.95
N LYS A 78 6.02 -13.02 -6.00
CA LYS A 78 5.11 -11.89 -5.95
C LYS A 78 4.31 -11.75 -7.22
N GLU A 79 3.07 -11.31 -7.08
CA GLU A 79 2.19 -10.91 -8.16
C GLU A 79 1.50 -9.59 -7.81
N LEU A 80 1.25 -8.76 -8.82
CA LEU A 80 0.50 -7.52 -8.69
C LEU A 80 -0.64 -7.54 -9.73
N TRP A 81 -1.86 -7.55 -9.23
CA TRP A 81 -3.07 -7.41 -10.02
C TRP A 81 -3.60 -5.98 -9.91
N LEU A 82 -3.60 -5.25 -11.01
CA LEU A 82 -4.22 -3.93 -11.11
C LEU A 82 -5.60 -4.08 -11.75
N VAL A 83 -6.65 -3.76 -11.00
CA VAL A 83 -8.04 -3.86 -11.45
C VAL A 83 -8.41 -2.58 -12.21
N PRO A 84 -8.71 -2.66 -13.53
CA PRO A 84 -9.19 -1.52 -14.29
C PRO A 84 -10.49 -0.97 -13.68
N ASP A 85 -10.66 0.35 -13.73
CA ASP A 85 -11.86 1.08 -13.28
C ASP A 85 -12.27 0.92 -11.80
N ALA A 86 -11.57 0.08 -11.02
CA ALA A 86 -11.81 -0.09 -9.59
C ALA A 86 -11.18 1.03 -8.76
N ALA A 87 -11.91 1.45 -7.73
CA ALA A 87 -11.46 2.34 -6.66
C ALA A 87 -11.02 1.52 -5.42
N HIS A 88 -10.86 2.19 -4.27
CA HIS A 88 -10.29 1.61 -3.05
C HIS A 88 -11.00 0.34 -2.55
N ASN A 89 -12.34 0.31 -2.65
CA ASN A 89 -13.19 -0.67 -1.96
C ASN A 89 -13.88 -1.67 -2.90
N ASN A 90 -13.48 -1.74 -4.17
CA ASN A 90 -14.14 -2.59 -5.18
C ASN A 90 -13.12 -3.29 -6.08
N VAL A 91 -12.13 -3.93 -5.46
CA VAL A 91 -11.05 -4.66 -6.15
C VAL A 91 -11.27 -6.18 -6.18
N ALA A 92 -12.35 -6.67 -5.56
CA ALA A 92 -12.77 -8.07 -5.50
C ALA A 92 -14.28 -8.15 -5.25
#